data_AF-A0A238WVA3-F1
#
_entry.id   AF-A0A238WVA3-F1
#
_cell.length_a   1.000
_cell.length_b   1.000
_cell.length_c   1.000
_cell.angle_alpha   90.00
_cell.angle_beta   90.00
_cell.angle_gamma   90.00
#
_symmetry.space_group_name_H-M   'P 1'
#
loop_
_entity.id
_entity.type
_entity.pdbx_description
1 polymer ?
#
loop_
_entity_poly.entity_id
_entity_poly.type
_entity_poly.pdbx_seq_one_letter_code
_entity_poly.pdbx_strand_id
1 'polypeptide(L)' 'MGDGEGRAELAGPDDPQPWLTETERLRLLFRAVFTAAGGHHDDWEEYDRVMAEQRRTAVLVEPVRTYSNA' A
#
# COMPACT_ATOMS: atom_id res chain seq x y z
N MET A 1 -4.98 -4.74 21.14
CA MET A 1 -4.93 -3.65 20.15
C MET A 1 -3.82 -2.73 20.62
N GLY A 2 -2.70 -2.69 19.92
CA GLY A 2 -1.53 -1.89 20.31
C GLY A 2 -1.38 -0.74 19.34
N ASP A 3 -1.32 0.48 19.87
CA ASP A 3 -1.21 1.70 19.08
C ASP A 3 0.26 1.98 18.75
N GLY A 4 0.57 2.13 17.46
CA GLY A 4 1.90 2.50 16.97
C GLY A 4 1.87 3.92 16.40
N GLU A 5 2.70 4.81 16.92
CA GLU A 5 2.92 6.14 16.34
C GLU A 5 4.06 6.08 15.31
N GLY A 6 3.76 6.46 14.08
CA GLY A 6 4.68 6.43 12.94
C GLY A 6 4.25 7.40 11.84
N ARG A 7 5.18 7.78 10.96
CA ARG A 7 4.86 8.64 9.82
C ARG A 7 4.12 7.79 8.79
N ALA A 8 2.91 8.20 8.42
CA ALA A 8 2.16 7.58 7.35
C ALA A 8 2.43 8.31 6.03
N GLU A 9 2.86 7.57 5.02
CA GLU A 9 2.92 8.01 3.63
C GLU A 9 1.73 7.42 2.87
N LEU A 10 1.06 8.27 2.09
CA LEU A 10 -0.05 7.88 1.23
C LEU A 10 0.47 7.74 -0.20
N ALA A 11 0.29 6.58 -0.80
CA ALA A 11 0.64 6.31 -2.18
C ALA A 11 -0.63 5.91 -2.94
N GLY A 12 -1.21 6.88 -3.64
CA GLY A 12 -2.45 6.75 -4.39
C GLY A 12 -2.36 7.49 -5.72
N PRO A 13 -3.33 7.29 -6.63
CA PRO A 13 -3.34 7.99 -7.92
C PRO A 13 -3.43 9.52 -7.79
N ASP A 14 -3.89 10.04 -6.65
CA ASP A 14 -3.94 11.48 -6.34
C ASP A 14 -2.83 11.95 -5.39
N ASP A 15 -2.01 11.03 -4.89
CA ASP A 15 -0.94 11.29 -3.93
C ASP A 15 0.40 11.00 -4.61
N PRO A 16 0.88 11.90 -5.50
CA PRO A 16 2.15 11.72 -6.17
C PRO A 16 3.28 11.78 -5.15
N GLN A 17 3.93 10.64 -4.92
CA GLN A 17 5.15 10.60 -4.13
C GLN A 17 6.37 10.81 -5.04
N PRO A 18 7.42 11.52 -4.59
CA PRO A 18 8.61 11.76 -5.40
C PRO A 18 9.36 10.45 -5.76
N TRP A 19 9.14 9.38 -4.99
CA TRP A 19 9.65 8.03 -5.28
C TRP A 19 8.68 7.16 -6.12
N LEU A 20 7.45 7.64 -6.34
CA LEU A 20 6.38 6.95 -7.06
C LEU A 20 5.92 7.78 -8.28
N THR A 21 6.82 7.94 -9.24
CA THR A 21 6.61 8.77 -10.44
C THR A 21 5.78 8.11 -11.55
N GLU A 22 5.61 6.78 -11.50
CA GLU A 22 4.97 6.01 -12.57
C GLU A 22 3.80 5.18 -12.05
N THR A 23 2.67 5.22 -12.76
CA THR A 23 1.46 4.43 -12.45
C THR A 23 1.74 2.93 -12.40
N GLU A 24 2.68 2.43 -13.20
CA GLU A 24 3.14 1.03 -13.16
C GLU A 24 3.80 0.67 -11.84
N ARG A 25 4.58 1.59 -11.23
CA ARG A 25 5.15 1.36 -9.89
C ARG A 25 4.08 1.30 -8.82
N LEU A 26 3.01 2.09 -8.94
CA LEU A 26 1.89 2.07 -8.00
C LEU A 26 1.16 0.72 -8.04
N ARG A 27 0.94 0.17 -9.25
CA ARG A 27 0.38 -1.18 -9.42
C ARG A 27 1.25 -2.24 -8.77
N LEU A 28 2.56 -2.24 -9.02
CA LEU A 28 3.50 -3.18 -8.40
C LEU A 28 3.52 -3.07 -6.87
N LEU A 29 3.44 -1.86 -6.33
CA LEU A 29 3.34 -1.62 -4.89
C LEU A 29 2.08 -2.27 -4.30
N PHE A 30 0.92 -2.09 -4.92
CA PHE A 30 -0.32 -2.73 -4.45
C PHE A 30 -0.23 -4.25 -4.46
N ARG A 31 0.37 -4.84 -5.49
CA ARG A 31 0.58 -6.29 -5.56
C ARG A 31 1.54 -6.77 -4.47
N ALA A 32 2.62 -6.03 -4.23
CA ALA A 32 3.59 -6.35 -3.19
C ALA A 32 2.98 -6.29 -1.79
N VAL A 33 2.18 -5.25 -1.49
CA VAL A 33 1.45 -5.13 -0.22
C VAL A 33 0.44 -6.28 -0.06
N PHE A 34 -0.34 -6.59 -1.10
CA PHE A 34 -1.31 -7.68 -1.05
C PHE A 34 -0.65 -9.04 -0.80
N THR A 35 0.46 -9.31 -1.49
CA THR A 35 1.24 -10.54 -1.34
C THR A 35 1.88 -10.63 0.04
N ALA A 36 2.42 -9.52 0.57
CA ALA A 36 3.02 -9.47 1.90
C ALA A 36 1.99 -9.70 3.02
N ALA A 37 0.72 -9.33 2.79
CA ALA A 37 -0.39 -9.65 3.69
C ALA A 37 -0.84 -11.12 3.62
N GLY A 38 -0.20 -11.96 2.79
CA GLY A 38 -0.53 -13.37 2.59
C GLY A 38 -1.62 -13.61 1.54
N GLY A 39 -2.03 -12.59 0.80
CA GLY A 39 -2.98 -12.73 -0.30
C GLY A 39 -2.32 -13.29 -1.55
N HIS A 40 -2.96 -14.26 -2.20
CA HIS A 40 -2.60 -14.70 -3.54
C HIS A 40 -3.74 -14.31 -4.50
N HIS A 41 -3.38 -13.72 -5.64
CA HIS A 41 -4.34 -13.38 -6.69
C HIS A 41 -3.90 -14.08 -7.98
N ASP A 42 -4.83 -14.80 -8.61
CA ASP A 42 -4.56 -15.46 -9.89
C ASP A 42 -4.65 -14.47 -11.07
N ASP A 43 -5.46 -13.41 -10.92
CA ASP A 43 -5.74 -12.42 -11.96
C ASP A 43 -5.30 -11.01 -11.54
N TRP A 44 -4.02 -10.72 -11.76
CA TRP A 44 -3.42 -9.46 -11.36
C TRP A 44 -3.73 -8.29 -12.30
N GLU A 45 -4.15 -8.56 -13.53
CA GLU A 45 -4.58 -7.50 -14.46
C GLU A 45 -5.92 -6.90 -14.01
N GLU A 46 -6.88 -7.75 -13.65
CA GLU A 46 -8.16 -7.30 -13.12
C GLU A 46 -7.99 -6.57 -11.78
N TYR A 47 -7.14 -7.09 -10.90
CA TYR A 47 -6.79 -6.41 -9.64
C TYR A 47 -6.24 -5.00 -9.89
N ASP A 48 -5.30 -4.83 -10.83
CA ASP A 48 -4.73 -3.52 -11.17
C ASP A 48 -5.79 -2.57 -11.73
N ARG A 49 -6.68 -3.06 -12.60
CA ARG A 49 -7.76 -2.26 -13.17
C ARG A 49 -8.70 -1.77 -12.07
N VAL A 50 -9.14 -2.67 -11.19
CA VAL A 50 -10.04 -2.36 -10.08
C VAL A 50 -9.39 -1.38 -9.10
N MET A 51 -8.12 -1.56 -8.75
CA MET A 51 -7.39 -0.65 -7.85
C MET A 51 -7.27 0.76 -8.44
N ALA A 52 -7.03 0.87 -9.75
CA ALA A 52 -6.98 2.14 -10.46
C ALA A 52 -8.37 2.80 -10.58
N GLU A 53 -9.40 2.04 -10.96
CA GLU A 53 -10.77 2.54 -11.14
C GLU A 53 -11.37 3.03 -9.82
N GLN A 54 -11.16 2.26 -8.74
CA GLN A 54 -11.63 2.62 -7.40
C GLN A 54 -10.74 3.62 -6.68
N ARG A 55 -9.66 4.11 -7.32
CA ARG A 55 -8.72 5.11 -6.78
C ARG A 55 -8.20 4.73 -5.39
N ARG A 56 -7.82 3.46 -5.24
CA ARG A 56 -7.32 2.92 -3.96
C ARG A 56 -5.97 3.54 -3.63
N THR A 57 -5.67 3.65 -2.34
CA THR A 57 -4.46 4.30 -1.82
C THR A 57 -3.77 3.34 -0.84
N ALA A 58 -2.46 3.15 -1.02
CA ALA A 58 -1.63 2.39 -0.10
C ALA A 58 -1.22 3.34 1.03
N VAL A 59 -1.42 2.90 2.26
CA VAL A 59 -0.94 3.60 3.46
C VAL A 59 0.29 2.87 3.94
N LEU A 60 1.45 3.49 3.80
CA LEU A 60 2.71 2.97 4.30
C LEU A 60 2.99 3.66 5.63
N VAL A 61 3.08 2.88 6.70
CA VAL A 61 3.42 3.40 8.02
C VAL A 61 4.83 2.96 8.34
N GLU A 62 5.73 3.92 8.57
CA GLU A 62 7.03 3.65 9.19
C GLU A 62 6.85 3.74 10.72
N PRO A 63 6.76 2.60 11.44
CA PRO A 63 6.57 2.62 12.88
C PRO A 63 7.86 3.09 13.57
N VAL A 64 7.79 4.21 14.30
CA VAL A 64 8.93 4.78 15.03
C VAL A 64 9.03 4.20 16.45
N ARG A 65 7.90 3.78 17.02
CA ARG A 65 7.84 2.96 18.24
C ARG A 65 6.72 1.93 18.16
N THR A 66 7.04 0.71 18.56
CA THR A 66 6.08 -0.39 18.72
C THR A 66 5.95 -0.72 20.20
N TYR A 67 4.73 -0.61 20.73
CA TYR A 67 4.41 -1.09 22.07
C TYR A 67 3.68 -2.43 21.95
N SER A 68 4.32 -3.50 22.41
CA SER A 68 3.66 -4.79 22.62
C SER A 68 3.21 -4.87 24.08
N ASN A 69 1.89 -4.86 24.32
CA ASN A 69 1.37 -5.34 25.59
C ASN A 69 1.34 -6.87 25.52
N ALA A 70 2.15 -7.50 26.37
CA ALA A 70 2.14 -8.95 26.62
C ALA A 70 1.04 -9.31 27.63
#